data_AF-A0A812PDX8-F1
#
_entry.id   AF-A0A812PDX8-F1
#
_cell.length_a   1.000
_cell.length_b   1.000
_cell.length_c   1.000
_cell.angle_alpha   90.00
_cell.angle_beta   90.00
_cell.angle_gamma   90.00
#
_symmetry.space_group_name_H-M   'P 1'
#
loop_
_entity.id
_entity.type
_entity.pdbx_description
1 polymer ?
#
loop_
_entity_poly.entity_id
_entity_poly.type
_entity_poly.pdbx_seq_one_letter_code
_entity_poly.pdbx_strand_id
1 'polypeptide(L)'
;MPLNCGGTVDNNSNLKFAILVIAAKALVVLAISTLDLESSLVLGLLVELLFEHSEGFFLLLVILCFFDTSCSKMAGAQGFVQVATGHMVARPLPEAEEATGEDSAEGKDASDEVDIPPEVLELFGTLRGEAIRRLKDFQPIHLFSLCWAYSTARLLDDDMRLQVTRAALHLGRTRDEENSQEAAREQERPEPGEMKTGLESPYVVQESDHWMALFKPAHWQVSVDAKEATKMASATLFEDDEEGDEEVVERPRVQAWIHKNMSQRYPICTDPAEAYGLLHRLDAQTSGVLVCAKSYVGAYWLRLQWCQYSVDKEYVCVVHGWVDHAMREIHKRIRVEKRKAPNSRRTISTHCTVGSNGKPSFTELVTLAHLERPGAPEERYSLVALKLHTGRTHQIRVHMQSIGHPLITDAKYAEDRLNDDKQWCPRNFLHTYRLAFRDVPNEQDLEASGYGPVRELVTPLPVDLRETLALLKPVAASSQQHYEDWLSGEATRLRAFERLEPAEPAESQ
;
A
#
# COMPACT_ATOMS: atom_id res chain seq x y z
N MET A 1 -4.98 18.01 46.91
CA MET A 1 -4.71 16.56 46.90
C MET A 1 -4.93 16.07 45.47
N PRO A 2 -3.90 15.55 44.78
CA PRO A 2 -4.11 14.94 43.48
C PRO A 2 -4.62 13.51 43.68
N LEU A 3 -5.73 13.17 43.01
CA LEU A 3 -6.15 11.77 42.86
C LEU A 3 -5.27 11.14 41.80
N ASN A 4 -4.43 10.23 42.28
CA ASN A 4 -3.61 9.32 41.51
C ASN A 4 -4.52 8.25 40.89
N CYS A 5 -4.70 8.27 39.58
CA CYS A 5 -5.31 7.17 38.84
C CYS A 5 -4.32 6.67 37.78
N GLY A 6 -3.30 5.96 38.25
CA GLY A 6 -2.60 4.99 37.42
C GLY A 6 -3.54 3.83 37.12
N GLY A 7 -4.14 3.84 35.93
CA GLY A 7 -4.83 2.69 35.36
C GLY A 7 -4.02 2.20 34.19
N THR A 8 -3.32 1.07 34.36
CA THR A 8 -2.83 0.26 33.25
C THR A 8 -4.03 -0.17 32.42
N VAL A 9 -4.17 0.38 31.21
CA VAL A 9 -5.20 -0.04 30.26
C VAL A 9 -4.87 -1.46 29.84
N ASP A 10 -5.76 -2.38 30.20
CA ASP A 10 -5.60 -3.82 30.01
C ASP A 10 -5.65 -4.15 28.50
N ASN A 11 -4.52 -4.58 27.93
CA ASN A 11 -4.35 -4.90 26.50
C ASN A 11 -5.41 -5.89 25.97
N ASN A 12 -5.97 -6.72 26.85
CA ASN A 12 -6.98 -7.72 26.54
C ASN A 12 -8.34 -7.10 26.16
N SER A 13 -8.67 -5.93 26.70
CA SER A 13 -9.94 -5.23 26.43
C SER A 13 -9.98 -4.60 25.03
N ASN A 14 -8.84 -4.08 24.56
CA ASN A 14 -8.71 -3.55 23.21
C ASN A 14 -8.78 -4.66 22.17
N LEU A 15 -8.11 -5.80 22.40
CA LEU A 15 -8.11 -6.95 21.48
C LEU A 15 -9.52 -7.51 21.27
N LYS A 16 -10.27 -7.72 22.36
CA LYS A 16 -11.70 -8.07 22.30
C LYS A 16 -12.50 -7.07 21.46
N PHE A 17 -12.24 -5.78 21.60
CA PHE A 17 -12.94 -4.73 20.85
C PHE A 17 -12.62 -4.71 19.35
N ALA A 18 -11.34 -4.75 18.93
CA ALA A 18 -11.03 -4.75 17.50
C ALA A 18 -11.50 -6.04 16.83
N ILE A 19 -11.46 -7.14 17.56
CA ILE A 19 -11.98 -8.39 17.06
C ILE A 19 -13.50 -8.34 16.93
N LEU A 20 -14.23 -7.80 17.92
CA LEU A 20 -15.67 -7.57 17.83
C LEU A 20 -16.04 -6.66 16.63
N VAL A 21 -15.17 -5.72 16.27
CA VAL A 21 -15.37 -4.85 15.10
C VAL A 21 -15.07 -5.56 13.78
N ILE A 22 -14.06 -6.43 13.72
CA ILE A 22 -13.78 -7.24 12.52
C ILE A 22 -14.85 -8.30 12.33
N ALA A 23 -15.24 -8.97 13.41
CA ALA A 23 -16.40 -9.84 13.56
C ALA A 23 -17.67 -9.17 13.04
N ALA A 24 -17.99 -7.97 13.55
CA ALA A 24 -19.16 -7.21 13.14
C ALA A 24 -19.10 -6.79 11.67
N LYS A 25 -17.93 -6.39 11.15
CA LYS A 25 -17.78 -6.07 9.72
C LYS A 25 -17.98 -7.28 8.83
N ALA A 26 -17.45 -8.44 9.21
CA ALA A 26 -17.59 -9.67 8.44
C ALA A 26 -19.02 -10.25 8.55
N LEU A 27 -19.66 -10.15 9.71
CA LEU A 27 -21.10 -10.41 9.92
C LEU A 27 -21.98 -9.47 9.10
N VAL A 28 -21.63 -8.19 8.98
CA VAL A 28 -22.36 -7.22 8.14
C VAL A 28 -22.21 -7.56 6.65
N VAL A 29 -21.02 -7.91 6.18
CA VAL A 29 -20.80 -8.37 4.78
C VAL A 29 -21.59 -9.65 4.48
N LEU A 30 -21.70 -10.56 5.44
CA LEU A 30 -22.52 -11.76 5.34
C LEU A 30 -24.02 -11.45 5.42
N ALA A 31 -24.46 -10.60 6.34
CA ALA A 31 -25.86 -10.16 6.47
C ALA A 31 -26.37 -9.40 5.24
N ILE A 32 -25.51 -8.56 4.63
CA ILE A 32 -25.79 -7.80 3.38
C ILE A 32 -26.01 -8.74 2.20
N SER A 33 -25.34 -9.89 2.20
CA SER A 33 -25.55 -10.87 1.15
C SER A 33 -26.74 -11.78 1.46
N THR A 34 -27.11 -12.02 2.72
CA THR A 34 -28.12 -13.04 3.11
C THR A 34 -29.57 -12.58 3.26
N LEU A 35 -29.91 -11.29 3.41
CA LEU A 35 -31.26 -10.94 3.92
C LEU A 35 -32.33 -10.71 2.82
N ASP A 36 -33.23 -11.69 2.73
CA ASP A 36 -34.68 -11.43 2.85
C ASP A 36 -34.98 -11.25 4.36
N LEU A 37 -35.58 -10.11 4.72
CA LEU A 37 -35.65 -9.53 6.08
C LEU A 37 -36.75 -10.15 6.98
N GLU A 38 -36.81 -11.48 7.17
CA GLU A 38 -37.82 -12.10 8.05
C GLU A 38 -37.29 -12.81 9.31
N SER A 39 -35.97 -12.99 9.45
CA SER A 39 -35.42 -13.72 10.61
C SER A 39 -35.16 -12.81 11.82
N SER A 40 -36.21 -12.60 12.64
CA SER A 40 -36.19 -11.79 13.88
C SER A 40 -35.12 -12.18 14.92
N LEU A 41 -34.56 -13.39 14.84
CA LEU A 41 -33.52 -13.88 15.74
C LEU A 41 -32.15 -13.23 15.53
N VAL A 42 -31.76 -13.01 14.26
CA VAL A 42 -30.45 -12.41 13.93
C VAL A 42 -30.43 -10.93 14.30
N LEU A 43 -31.56 -10.24 14.10
CA LEU A 43 -31.74 -8.86 14.52
C LEU A 43 -31.76 -8.76 16.06
N GLY A 44 -32.37 -9.71 16.75
CA GLY A 44 -32.41 -9.78 18.22
C GLY A 44 -31.01 -9.96 18.83
N LEU A 45 -30.21 -10.88 18.30
CA LEU A 45 -28.82 -11.10 18.72
C LEU A 45 -27.92 -9.90 18.42
N LEU A 46 -28.10 -9.25 17.26
CA LEU A 46 -27.41 -7.99 16.94
C LEU A 46 -27.80 -6.87 17.92
N VAL A 47 -29.08 -6.74 18.27
CA VAL A 47 -29.58 -5.70 19.18
C VAL A 47 -29.13 -5.94 20.63
N GLU A 48 -29.10 -7.17 21.13
CA GLU A 48 -28.58 -7.47 22.46
C GLU A 48 -27.06 -7.24 22.57
N LEU A 49 -26.27 -7.66 21.57
CA LEU A 49 -24.82 -7.38 21.51
C LEU A 49 -24.48 -5.89 21.38
N LEU A 50 -25.40 -5.10 20.81
CA LEU A 50 -25.25 -3.66 20.64
C LEU A 50 -25.61 -2.85 21.90
N PHE A 51 -26.50 -3.34 22.77
CA PHE A 51 -27.06 -2.54 23.86
C PHE A 51 -26.34 -2.67 25.22
N GLU A 52 -25.42 -3.61 25.41
CA GLU A 52 -24.67 -3.74 26.68
C GLU A 52 -23.50 -2.76 26.83
N HIS A 53 -23.10 -2.05 25.76
CA HIS A 53 -22.05 -1.03 25.82
C HIS A 53 -22.51 0.26 25.14
N SER A 54 -22.30 1.41 25.81
CA SER A 54 -22.82 2.74 25.45
C SER A 54 -22.31 3.34 24.13
N GLU A 55 -21.74 2.53 23.23
CA GLU A 55 -21.30 2.91 21.89
C GLU A 55 -22.00 2.10 20.76
N GLY A 56 -22.98 1.25 21.08
CA GLY A 56 -23.78 0.49 20.10
C GLY A 56 -24.57 1.33 19.08
N PHE A 57 -24.76 2.62 19.36
CA PHE A 57 -25.37 3.57 18.43
C PHE A 57 -24.54 3.75 17.14
N PHE A 58 -23.21 3.52 17.20
CA PHE A 58 -22.30 3.71 16.07
C PHE A 58 -22.34 2.55 15.07
N LEU A 59 -22.51 1.32 15.55
CA LEU A 59 -22.63 0.14 14.69
C LEU A 59 -24.03 0.08 14.07
N LEU A 60 -25.08 0.55 14.75
CA LEU A 60 -26.41 0.81 14.15
C LEU A 60 -26.35 1.87 13.03
N LEU A 61 -25.52 2.91 13.18
CA LEU A 61 -25.33 3.95 12.15
C LEU A 61 -24.57 3.42 10.92
N VAL A 62 -23.61 2.52 11.11
CA VAL A 62 -22.94 1.82 9.98
C VAL A 62 -23.92 0.88 9.29
N ILE A 63 -24.76 0.17 10.04
CA ILE A 63 -25.86 -0.66 9.51
C ILE A 63 -26.83 0.19 8.70
N LEU A 64 -27.30 1.34 9.22
CA LEU A 64 -28.22 2.26 8.52
C LEU A 64 -27.60 2.95 7.29
N CYS A 65 -26.29 3.22 7.30
CA CYS A 65 -25.58 3.74 6.12
C CYS A 65 -25.42 2.71 4.98
N PHE A 66 -25.56 1.41 5.26
CA PHE A 66 -25.64 0.36 4.23
C PHE A 66 -27.04 0.26 3.59
N PHE A 67 -28.08 0.83 4.20
CA PHE A 67 -29.48 0.76 3.72
C PHE A 67 -29.91 1.92 2.80
N ASP A 68 -29.14 3.00 2.66
CA ASP A 68 -29.51 4.14 1.80
C ASP A 68 -28.79 4.09 0.45
N THR A 69 -29.46 3.52 -0.55
CA THR A 69 -29.07 3.53 -1.98
C THR A 69 -28.98 4.92 -2.60
N SER A 70 -29.09 6.02 -1.84
CA SER A 70 -29.00 7.38 -2.36
C SER A 70 -28.29 8.36 -1.41
N CYS A 71 -27.00 8.19 -1.07
CA CYS A 71 -26.24 9.37 -0.58
C CYS A 71 -24.70 9.36 -0.69
N SER A 72 -24.21 10.44 -1.29
CA SER A 72 -22.84 10.76 -1.70
C SER A 72 -21.87 11.19 -0.59
N LYS A 73 -21.93 10.63 0.63
CA LYS A 73 -21.08 11.09 1.75
C LYS A 73 -20.32 9.95 2.43
N MET A 74 -19.28 9.46 1.77
CA MET A 74 -18.46 8.34 2.26
C MET A 74 -16.97 8.69 2.41
N ALA A 75 -16.65 9.92 2.82
CA ALA A 75 -15.27 10.35 3.07
C ALA A 75 -14.88 10.35 4.57
N GLY A 76 -15.83 10.12 5.49
CA GLY A 76 -15.63 10.32 6.94
C GLY A 76 -15.59 9.07 7.83
N ALA A 77 -15.99 7.89 7.34
CA ALA A 77 -16.26 6.73 8.21
C ALA A 77 -15.05 5.79 8.47
N GLN A 78 -13.85 6.12 7.97
CA GLN A 78 -12.65 5.26 8.11
C GLN A 78 -11.84 5.48 9.41
N GLY A 79 -12.27 6.37 10.30
CA GLY A 79 -11.44 6.93 11.38
C GLY A 79 -11.37 6.17 12.71
N PHE A 80 -12.23 5.17 12.99
CA PHE A 80 -12.47 4.74 14.39
C PHE A 80 -12.27 3.24 14.72
N VAL A 81 -11.71 2.42 13.82
CA VAL A 81 -11.70 0.93 13.96
C VAL A 81 -10.37 0.35 14.51
N GLN A 82 -9.50 1.12 15.16
CA GLN A 82 -8.06 0.76 15.15
C GLN A 82 -7.32 0.56 16.46
N VAL A 83 -7.99 0.22 17.57
CA VAL A 83 -7.30 0.15 18.86
C VAL A 83 -6.52 -1.16 19.13
N ALA A 84 -6.66 -2.26 18.36
CA ALA A 84 -6.05 -3.55 18.82
C ALA A 84 -5.16 -4.40 17.91
N THR A 85 -4.82 -3.98 16.71
CA THR A 85 -3.96 -4.77 15.81
C THR A 85 -2.45 -4.60 16.07
N GLY A 86 -2.06 -4.30 17.31
CA GLY A 86 -0.74 -3.78 17.68
C GLY A 86 0.47 -4.72 17.50
N HIS A 87 0.29 -6.02 17.29
CA HIS A 87 1.38 -7.01 17.22
C HIS A 87 1.31 -7.92 15.97
N MET A 88 0.42 -7.65 15.01
CA MET A 88 0.09 -8.63 13.96
C MET A 88 0.83 -8.45 12.62
N VAL A 89 1.97 -7.75 12.58
CA VAL A 89 2.83 -7.73 11.37
C VAL A 89 4.11 -8.53 11.64
N ALA A 90 4.17 -9.74 11.11
CA ALA A 90 5.34 -10.61 11.09
C ALA A 90 5.38 -11.30 9.71
N ARG A 91 6.60 -11.60 9.25
CA ARG A 91 6.96 -12.15 7.93
C ARG A 91 5.99 -13.24 7.44
N PRO A 92 5.74 -13.35 6.11
CA PRO A 92 5.32 -14.61 5.52
C PRO A 92 6.42 -15.65 5.77
N LEU A 93 6.04 -16.85 6.24
CA LEU A 93 6.95 -17.98 6.40
C LEU A 93 7.58 -18.34 5.04
N PRO A 94 8.91 -18.61 4.97
CA PRO A 94 9.48 -19.30 3.83
C PRO A 94 8.95 -20.74 3.78
N GLU A 95 8.83 -21.28 2.57
CA GLU A 95 8.45 -22.67 2.32
C GLU A 95 9.41 -23.62 3.06
N ALA A 96 8.85 -24.57 3.82
CA ALA A 96 9.62 -25.50 4.62
C ALA A 96 10.36 -26.51 3.72
N GLU A 97 11.68 -26.44 3.67
CA GLU A 97 12.51 -27.59 3.31
C GLU A 97 12.69 -28.48 4.55
N GLU A 98 12.42 -29.78 4.38
CA GLU A 98 12.58 -30.79 5.41
C GLU A 98 14.06 -30.93 5.82
N ALA A 99 14.40 -30.50 7.03
CA ALA A 99 15.66 -30.84 7.67
C ALA A 99 15.39 -31.44 9.05
N THR A 100 15.59 -32.75 9.16
CA THR A 100 15.58 -33.53 10.39
C THR A 100 16.85 -33.25 11.20
N GLY A 101 16.71 -32.86 12.48
CA GLY A 101 17.83 -32.79 13.41
C GLY A 101 17.43 -32.29 14.79
N GLU A 102 17.38 -33.22 15.75
CA GLU A 102 17.33 -32.93 17.19
C GLU A 102 18.65 -32.27 17.62
N ASP A 103 18.60 -31.11 18.28
CA ASP A 103 19.24 -30.94 19.59
C ASP A 103 18.93 -29.58 20.26
N SER A 104 18.83 -29.64 21.57
CA SER A 104 18.38 -28.61 22.51
C SER A 104 19.45 -27.55 22.84
N ALA A 105 19.07 -26.27 22.89
CA ALA A 105 19.66 -25.28 23.81
C ALA A 105 18.74 -24.06 24.00
N GLU A 106 18.45 -23.74 25.26
CA GLU A 106 17.57 -22.68 25.73
C GLU A 106 18.12 -21.27 25.42
N GLY A 107 17.34 -20.49 24.65
CA GLY A 107 17.46 -19.05 24.51
C GLY A 107 16.07 -18.44 24.51
N LYS A 108 15.73 -17.66 25.54
CA LYS A 108 14.43 -16.99 25.70
C LYS A 108 14.25 -15.88 24.66
N ASP A 109 13.72 -16.22 23.49
CA ASP A 109 12.99 -15.27 22.64
C ASP A 109 11.50 -15.39 22.97
N ALA A 110 11.00 -14.49 23.81
CA ALA A 110 9.57 -14.31 23.98
C ALA A 110 9.06 -13.49 22.78
N SER A 111 8.84 -14.15 21.65
CA SER A 111 7.89 -13.64 20.67
C SER A 111 6.51 -13.71 21.31
N ASP A 112 5.94 -12.55 21.66
CA ASP A 112 4.55 -12.45 22.08
C ASP A 112 3.66 -12.89 20.91
N GLU A 113 3.43 -14.20 20.76
CA GLU A 113 2.33 -14.75 19.99
C GLU A 113 1.04 -14.27 20.67
N VAL A 114 0.45 -13.23 20.09
CA VAL A 114 -0.84 -12.73 20.55
C VAL A 114 -1.89 -13.79 20.20
N ASP A 115 -2.25 -14.56 21.22
CA ASP A 115 -3.23 -15.63 21.12
C ASP A 115 -4.61 -15.05 20.74
N ILE A 116 -5.13 -15.46 19.59
CA ILE A 116 -6.44 -15.00 19.10
C ILE A 116 -7.52 -15.68 19.96
N PRO A 117 -8.42 -14.95 20.63
CA PRO A 117 -9.39 -15.57 21.53
C PRO A 117 -10.25 -16.63 20.83
N PRO A 118 -10.57 -17.76 21.48
CA PRO A 118 -11.27 -18.89 20.83
C PRO A 118 -12.61 -18.52 20.19
N GLU A 119 -13.38 -17.61 20.80
CA GLU A 119 -14.68 -17.15 20.30
C GLU A 119 -14.57 -16.46 18.93
N VAL A 120 -13.41 -15.89 18.67
CA VAL A 120 -13.05 -15.18 17.45
C VAL A 120 -12.76 -16.18 16.36
N LEU A 121 -11.96 -17.19 16.68
CA LEU A 121 -11.65 -18.28 15.78
C LEU A 121 -12.93 -19.02 15.37
N GLU A 122 -13.83 -19.27 16.31
CA GLU A 122 -15.13 -19.88 16.04
C GLU A 122 -16.00 -19.02 15.11
N LEU A 123 -16.06 -17.71 15.38
CA LEU A 123 -16.78 -16.79 14.51
C LEU A 123 -16.19 -16.76 13.09
N PHE A 124 -14.87 -16.57 12.95
CA PHE A 124 -14.21 -16.59 11.65
C PHE A 124 -14.41 -17.94 10.95
N GLY A 125 -14.38 -19.06 11.67
CA GLY A 125 -14.71 -20.38 11.12
C GLY A 125 -16.13 -20.45 10.55
N THR A 126 -17.10 -19.90 11.27
CA THR A 126 -18.51 -19.82 10.81
C THR A 126 -18.65 -18.93 9.58
N LEU A 127 -18.04 -17.73 9.61
CA LEU A 127 -18.09 -16.79 8.50
C LEU A 127 -17.37 -17.33 7.26
N ARG A 128 -16.28 -18.09 7.45
CA ARG A 128 -15.56 -18.78 6.36
C ARG A 128 -16.47 -19.79 5.68
N GLY A 129 -17.14 -20.64 6.45
CA GLY A 129 -18.06 -21.65 5.93
C GLY A 129 -19.17 -21.04 5.09
N GLU A 130 -19.80 -19.97 5.58
CA GLU A 130 -20.88 -19.31 4.85
C GLU A 130 -20.37 -18.52 3.63
N ALA A 131 -19.23 -17.83 3.76
CA ALA A 131 -18.62 -17.13 2.63
C ALA A 131 -18.30 -18.09 1.47
N ILE A 132 -17.69 -19.26 1.78
CA ILE A 132 -17.39 -20.30 0.79
C ILE A 132 -18.65 -20.78 0.06
N ARG A 133 -19.74 -21.07 0.79
CA ARG A 133 -21.01 -21.52 0.20
C ARG A 133 -21.59 -20.50 -0.78
N ARG A 134 -21.23 -19.23 -0.65
CA ARG A 134 -21.83 -18.10 -1.35
C ARG A 134 -20.88 -17.34 -2.26
N LEU A 135 -19.66 -17.84 -2.48
CA LEU A 135 -18.67 -17.20 -3.36
C LEU A 135 -19.21 -16.86 -4.75
N LYS A 136 -20.12 -17.69 -5.29
CA LYS A 136 -20.78 -17.44 -6.58
C LYS A 136 -21.65 -16.18 -6.63
N ASP A 137 -22.13 -15.71 -5.47
CA ASP A 137 -22.96 -14.50 -5.36
C ASP A 137 -22.09 -13.24 -5.19
N PHE A 138 -20.78 -13.42 -4.99
CA PHE A 138 -19.90 -12.32 -4.61
C PHE A 138 -19.48 -11.50 -5.82
N GLN A 139 -19.46 -10.18 -5.62
CA GLN A 139 -18.85 -9.23 -6.53
C GLN A 139 -17.36 -9.06 -6.19
N PRO A 140 -16.53 -8.50 -7.08
CA PRO A 140 -15.09 -8.35 -6.84
C PRO A 140 -14.77 -7.67 -5.49
N ILE A 141 -15.52 -6.62 -5.14
CA ILE A 141 -15.33 -5.91 -3.86
C ILE A 141 -15.54 -6.79 -2.62
N HIS A 142 -16.47 -7.76 -2.69
CA HIS A 142 -16.70 -8.71 -1.60
C HIS A 142 -15.50 -9.65 -1.45
N LEU A 143 -14.97 -10.17 -2.57
CA LEU A 143 -13.79 -11.04 -2.59
C LEU A 143 -12.55 -10.33 -2.04
N PHE A 144 -12.30 -9.08 -2.45
CA PHE A 144 -11.17 -8.29 -1.95
C PHE A 144 -11.30 -7.97 -0.46
N SER A 145 -12.51 -7.65 0.00
CA SER A 145 -12.77 -7.35 1.41
C SER A 145 -12.59 -8.59 2.28
N LEU A 146 -13.08 -9.74 1.82
CA LEU A 146 -12.92 -11.04 2.47
C LEU A 146 -11.43 -11.41 2.57
N CYS A 147 -10.72 -11.36 1.45
CA CYS A 147 -9.29 -11.63 1.38
C CYS A 147 -8.49 -10.72 2.32
N TRP A 148 -8.77 -9.41 2.31
CA TRP A 148 -8.12 -8.44 3.18
C TRP A 148 -8.39 -8.70 4.67
N ALA A 149 -9.63 -9.00 5.04
CA ALA A 149 -10.02 -9.25 6.43
C ALA A 149 -9.30 -10.47 7.00
N TYR A 150 -9.32 -11.60 6.29
CA TYR A 150 -8.67 -12.83 6.72
C TYR A 150 -7.14 -12.72 6.71
N SER A 151 -6.56 -12.00 5.73
CA SER A 151 -5.11 -11.74 5.70
C SER A 151 -4.69 -10.88 6.89
N THR A 152 -5.45 -9.83 7.21
CA THR A 152 -5.16 -8.94 8.35
C THR A 152 -5.29 -9.67 9.68
N ALA A 153 -6.22 -10.62 9.79
CA ALA A 153 -6.40 -11.45 10.96
C ALA A 153 -5.40 -12.62 11.05
N ARG A 154 -4.57 -12.84 10.02
CA ARG A 154 -3.69 -14.03 9.87
C ARG A 154 -4.47 -15.36 9.88
N LEU A 155 -5.68 -15.36 9.33
CA LEU A 155 -6.56 -16.52 9.25
C LEU A 155 -6.85 -16.93 7.80
N LEU A 156 -6.21 -16.30 6.81
CA LEU A 156 -6.36 -16.69 5.41
C LEU A 156 -5.58 -17.97 5.12
N ASP A 157 -6.28 -19.10 5.16
CA ASP A 157 -5.73 -20.40 4.75
C ASP A 157 -5.69 -20.58 3.23
N ASP A 158 -4.91 -21.56 2.77
CA ASP A 158 -4.70 -21.82 1.34
C ASP A 158 -5.95 -22.24 0.59
N ASP A 159 -6.85 -23.00 1.21
CA ASP A 159 -8.11 -23.42 0.58
C ASP A 159 -9.01 -22.20 0.33
N MET A 160 -9.24 -21.39 1.36
CA MET A 160 -10.04 -20.17 1.24
C MET A 160 -9.42 -19.20 0.23
N ARG A 161 -8.09 -19.01 0.28
CA ARG A 161 -7.35 -18.20 -0.69
C ARG A 161 -7.59 -18.69 -2.11
N LEU A 162 -7.40 -19.99 -2.38
CA LEU A 162 -7.54 -20.57 -3.70
C LEU A 162 -8.96 -20.43 -4.24
N GLN A 163 -9.97 -20.63 -3.39
CA GLN A 163 -11.38 -20.46 -3.77
C GLN A 163 -11.70 -19.00 -4.11
N VAL A 164 -11.23 -18.04 -3.31
CA VAL A 164 -11.36 -16.60 -3.59
C VAL A 164 -10.65 -16.22 -4.88
N THR A 165 -9.45 -16.74 -5.11
CA THR A 165 -8.69 -16.55 -6.35
C THR A 165 -9.46 -17.07 -7.56
N ARG A 166 -9.99 -18.30 -7.52
CA ARG A 166 -10.76 -18.87 -8.62
C ARG A 166 -12.01 -18.03 -8.93
N ALA A 167 -12.74 -17.60 -7.90
CA ALA A 167 -13.90 -16.73 -8.06
C ALA A 167 -13.52 -15.38 -8.70
N ALA A 168 -12.43 -14.76 -8.25
CA ALA A 168 -11.95 -13.48 -8.79
C ALA A 168 -11.48 -13.61 -10.25
N LEU A 169 -10.71 -14.64 -10.58
CA LEU A 169 -10.27 -14.89 -11.95
C LEU A 169 -11.46 -15.17 -12.89
N HIS A 170 -12.47 -15.91 -12.41
CA HIS A 170 -13.69 -16.14 -13.18
C HIS A 170 -14.43 -14.84 -13.49
N LEU A 171 -14.69 -14.00 -12.47
CA LEU A 171 -15.33 -12.69 -12.67
C LEU A 171 -14.52 -11.78 -13.60
N GLY A 172 -13.19 -11.81 -13.49
CA GLY A 172 -12.29 -11.07 -14.39
C GLY A 172 -12.45 -11.51 -15.84
N ARG A 173 -12.45 -12.82 -16.11
CA ARG A 173 -12.63 -13.39 -17.46
C ARG A 173 -13.97 -13.00 -18.06
N THR A 174 -15.05 -13.12 -17.30
CA THR A 174 -16.38 -12.71 -17.75
C THR A 174 -16.41 -11.25 -18.16
N ARG A 175 -15.78 -10.36 -17.37
CA ARG A 175 -15.74 -8.94 -17.68
C ARG A 175 -14.83 -8.60 -18.87
N ASP A 176 -13.70 -9.30 -19.02
CA ASP A 176 -12.84 -9.18 -20.21
C ASP A 176 -13.59 -9.64 -21.48
N GLU A 177 -14.39 -10.72 -21.42
CA GLU A 177 -15.23 -11.21 -22.52
C GLU A 177 -16.33 -10.23 -22.89
N GLU A 178 -17.05 -9.68 -21.90
CA GLU A 178 -18.09 -8.66 -22.09
C GLU A 178 -17.52 -7.41 -22.81
N ASN A 179 -16.40 -6.88 -22.32
CA ASN A 179 -15.75 -5.71 -22.92
C ASN A 179 -15.19 -6.00 -24.32
N SER A 180 -14.71 -7.22 -24.59
CA SER A 180 -14.23 -7.60 -25.92
C SER A 180 -15.38 -7.59 -26.94
N GLN A 181 -16.58 -8.01 -26.54
CA GLN A 181 -17.78 -7.97 -27.38
C GLN A 181 -18.28 -6.55 -27.63
N GLU A 182 -18.15 -5.67 -26.64
CA GLU A 182 -18.53 -4.24 -26.76
C GLU A 182 -17.54 -3.47 -27.65
N ALA A 183 -16.24 -3.67 -27.47
CA ALA A 183 -15.20 -3.06 -28.30
C ALA A 183 -15.29 -3.46 -29.78
N ALA A 184 -15.72 -4.68 -30.08
CA ALA A 184 -15.98 -5.13 -31.45
C ALA A 184 -17.16 -4.39 -32.13
N ARG A 185 -18.05 -3.76 -31.35
CA ARG A 185 -19.21 -3.01 -31.84
C ARG A 185 -18.93 -1.51 -32.03
N GLU A 186 -17.95 -0.96 -31.32
CA GLU A 186 -17.55 0.45 -31.40
C GLU A 186 -16.27 0.63 -32.22
N GLN A 187 -16.38 0.73 -33.56
CA GLN A 187 -15.26 1.13 -34.42
C GLN A 187 -15.42 2.59 -34.86
N GLU A 188 -14.57 3.45 -34.29
CA GLU A 188 -14.00 4.71 -34.81
C GLU A 188 -13.76 5.65 -33.62
N ARG A 189 -12.52 5.71 -33.13
CA ARG A 189 -12.09 6.74 -32.16
C ARG A 189 -10.85 7.46 -32.70
N PRO A 190 -10.80 8.79 -32.62
CA PRO A 190 -9.78 9.58 -33.30
C PRO A 190 -8.38 9.38 -32.70
N GLU A 191 -7.39 9.62 -33.55
CA GLU A 191 -5.95 9.59 -33.26
C GLU A 191 -5.57 10.56 -32.12
N PRO A 192 -4.72 10.14 -31.17
CA PRO A 192 -4.35 10.98 -30.02
C PRO A 192 -3.39 12.12 -30.42
N GLY A 193 -3.80 13.37 -30.23
CA GLY A 193 -2.94 14.55 -30.38
C GLY A 193 -1.86 14.67 -29.31
N GLU A 194 -0.68 15.23 -29.63
CA GLU A 194 0.46 15.40 -28.72
C GLU A 194 0.13 16.22 -27.46
N MET A 195 0.57 15.76 -26.28
CA MET A 195 0.49 16.53 -25.04
C MET A 195 1.91 17.05 -24.76
N LYS A 196 2.18 18.33 -25.01
CA LYS A 196 3.50 18.92 -24.78
C LYS A 196 3.54 19.56 -23.40
N THR A 197 3.98 18.79 -22.40
CA THR A 197 4.06 19.26 -21.00
C THR A 197 5.47 19.69 -20.59
N GLY A 198 6.48 19.60 -21.46
CA GLY A 198 7.89 19.92 -21.14
C GLY A 198 8.56 19.00 -20.10
N LEU A 199 7.77 18.20 -19.37
CA LEU A 199 8.19 17.21 -18.38
C LEU A 199 8.44 15.84 -19.04
N GLU A 200 9.29 15.04 -18.41
CA GLU A 200 9.43 13.62 -18.75
C GLU A 200 8.06 12.93 -18.63
N SER A 201 7.67 12.17 -19.65
CA SER A 201 6.38 11.47 -19.69
C SER A 201 6.53 10.03 -19.16
N PRO A 202 5.48 9.46 -18.52
CA PRO A 202 5.44 8.05 -18.20
C PRO A 202 5.71 7.20 -19.42
N TYR A 203 6.28 6.03 -19.21
CA TYR A 203 6.53 5.05 -20.26
C TYR A 203 6.42 3.63 -19.69
N VAL A 204 6.22 2.68 -20.58
CA VAL A 204 6.14 1.26 -20.22
C VAL A 204 7.55 0.70 -20.08
N VAL A 205 7.86 0.14 -18.91
CA VAL A 205 9.13 -0.55 -18.64
C VAL A 205 9.07 -1.99 -19.14
N GLN A 206 7.95 -2.67 -18.89
CA GLN A 206 7.74 -4.07 -19.21
C GLN A 206 6.25 -4.35 -19.36
N GLU A 207 5.90 -5.33 -20.20
CA GLU A 207 4.54 -5.85 -20.31
C GLU A 207 4.52 -7.38 -20.17
N SER A 208 3.43 -7.89 -19.61
CA SER A 208 2.99 -9.28 -19.68
C SER A 208 1.60 -9.33 -20.33
N ASP A 209 0.94 -10.48 -20.35
CA ASP A 209 -0.39 -10.63 -20.95
C ASP A 209 -1.44 -9.80 -20.19
N HIS A 210 -1.39 -9.82 -18.86
CA HIS A 210 -2.44 -9.26 -18.01
C HIS A 210 -2.06 -7.94 -17.30
N TRP A 211 -0.79 -7.53 -17.34
CA TRP A 211 -0.29 -6.33 -16.66
C TRP A 211 0.87 -5.64 -17.40
N MET A 212 1.07 -4.36 -17.12
CA MET A 212 2.22 -3.56 -17.56
C MET A 212 2.85 -2.82 -16.38
N ALA A 213 4.17 -2.74 -16.40
CA ALA A 213 4.97 -1.92 -15.51
C ALA A 213 5.16 -0.53 -16.14
N LEU A 214 4.70 0.50 -15.46
CA LEU A 214 4.85 1.89 -15.88
C LEU A 214 5.92 2.56 -15.04
N PHE A 215 6.89 3.20 -15.67
CA PHE A 215 7.75 4.14 -14.98
C PHE A 215 6.96 5.45 -14.80
N LYS A 216 6.83 5.90 -13.55
CA LYS A 216 6.27 7.21 -13.21
C LYS A 216 7.41 8.20 -12.95
N PRO A 217 7.58 9.23 -13.80
CA PRO A 217 8.46 10.36 -13.47
C PRO A 217 7.92 11.17 -12.28
N ALA A 218 8.76 12.00 -11.69
CA ALA A 218 8.30 12.95 -10.68
C ALA A 218 7.31 13.97 -11.26
N HIS A 219 6.58 14.66 -10.38
CA HIS A 219 5.52 15.64 -10.68
C HIS A 219 4.21 15.05 -11.22
N TRP A 220 4.20 13.80 -11.69
CA TRP A 220 2.99 13.12 -12.15
C TRP A 220 2.12 12.63 -10.98
N GLN A 221 0.84 12.98 -11.00
CA GLN A 221 -0.12 12.55 -9.99
C GLN A 221 -0.73 11.17 -10.30
N VAL A 222 -1.06 10.43 -9.24
CA VAL A 222 -1.74 9.15 -9.30
C VAL A 222 -2.83 9.09 -8.22
N SER A 223 -4.03 8.68 -8.61
CA SER A 223 -5.11 8.28 -7.70
C SER A 223 -5.73 6.96 -8.16
N VAL A 224 -6.12 6.15 -7.19
CA VAL A 224 -6.76 4.83 -7.38
C VAL A 224 -8.16 4.79 -6.78
N ASP A 225 -8.68 5.95 -6.34
CA ASP A 225 -10.06 6.08 -5.89
C ASP A 225 -10.96 6.28 -7.12
N ALA A 226 -11.94 5.39 -7.34
CA ALA A 226 -12.83 5.45 -8.50
C ALA A 226 -13.60 6.77 -8.62
N LYS A 227 -14.01 7.39 -7.50
CA LYS A 227 -14.71 8.68 -7.51
C LYS A 227 -13.77 9.82 -7.89
N GLU A 228 -12.53 9.75 -7.43
CA GLU A 228 -11.49 10.68 -7.87
C GLU A 228 -11.10 10.40 -9.33
N ALA A 229 -10.95 9.15 -9.76
CA ALA A 229 -10.57 8.75 -11.10
C ALA A 229 -11.56 9.25 -12.17
N THR A 230 -12.87 9.08 -11.97
CA THR A 230 -13.91 9.61 -12.87
C THR A 230 -13.85 11.15 -12.96
N LYS A 231 -13.67 11.82 -11.83
CA LYS A 231 -13.53 13.29 -11.80
C LYS A 231 -12.18 13.75 -12.35
N MET A 232 -11.16 12.88 -12.31
CA MET A 232 -9.78 13.18 -12.70
C MET A 232 -9.52 13.01 -14.19
N ALA A 233 -10.34 12.24 -14.90
CA ALA A 233 -10.27 12.08 -16.35
C ALA A 233 -11.09 13.12 -17.12
N SER A 234 -12.07 13.80 -16.49
CA SER A 234 -12.58 15.04 -17.03
C SER A 234 -11.53 16.13 -16.79
N ALA A 235 -11.09 16.81 -17.85
CA ALA A 235 -10.13 17.92 -17.84
C ALA A 235 -10.65 19.17 -17.10
N THR A 236 -10.99 18.99 -15.82
CA THR A 236 -11.48 20.01 -14.90
C THR A 236 -10.47 20.13 -13.79
N LEU A 237 -9.99 21.36 -13.62
CA LEU A 237 -9.04 21.84 -12.63
C LEU A 237 -9.25 21.18 -11.26
N PHE A 238 -8.20 20.53 -10.74
CA PHE A 238 -8.08 20.33 -9.31
C PHE A 238 -6.93 21.17 -8.81
N GLU A 239 -7.22 21.92 -7.74
CA GLU A 239 -6.26 22.60 -6.90
C GLU A 239 -5.50 21.50 -6.13
N ASP A 240 -4.17 21.47 -6.26
CA ASP A 240 -3.32 20.52 -5.54
C ASP A 240 -2.81 21.11 -4.23
N ASP A 241 -2.68 20.23 -3.25
CA ASP A 241 -2.40 20.48 -1.83
C ASP A 241 -0.93 20.81 -1.49
N GLU A 242 -0.13 21.25 -2.45
CA GLU A 242 1.28 21.62 -2.20
C GLU A 242 1.39 23.13 -2.03
N GLU A 243 1.31 23.56 -0.77
CA GLU A 243 1.57 24.93 -0.33
C GLU A 243 3.00 25.35 -0.65
N GLY A 244 3.11 26.18 -1.67
CA GLY A 244 4.13 27.19 -1.87
C GLY A 244 3.50 28.28 -2.72
N ASP A 245 3.79 29.55 -2.47
CA ASP A 245 3.23 30.72 -3.17
C ASP A 245 3.59 30.80 -4.68
N GLU A 246 3.90 29.69 -5.34
CA GLU A 246 4.14 29.60 -6.77
C GLU A 246 2.86 29.19 -7.49
N GLU A 247 2.67 29.71 -8.70
CA GLU A 247 1.50 29.54 -9.58
C GLU A 247 0.87 28.14 -9.51
N VAL A 248 -0.45 28.05 -9.64
CA VAL A 248 -1.18 26.77 -9.72
C VAL A 248 -0.64 25.97 -10.92
N VAL A 249 0.40 25.18 -10.71
CA VAL A 249 1.01 24.35 -11.75
C VAL A 249 0.07 23.16 -11.96
N GLU A 250 -0.60 23.13 -13.11
CA GLU A 250 -1.40 21.99 -13.52
C GLU A 250 -0.49 20.76 -13.65
N ARG A 251 -0.67 19.79 -12.75
CA ARG A 251 0.15 18.59 -12.75
C ARG A 251 -0.45 17.53 -13.67
N PRO A 252 0.37 16.92 -14.54
CA PRO A 252 -0.12 15.87 -15.41
C PRO A 252 -0.46 14.61 -14.59
N ARG A 253 -1.43 13.85 -15.10
CA ARG A 253 -2.01 12.69 -14.41
C ARG A 253 -1.69 11.41 -15.14
N VAL A 254 -1.24 10.40 -14.40
CA VAL A 254 -0.93 9.09 -14.98
C VAL A 254 -2.17 8.45 -15.59
N GLN A 255 -3.36 8.62 -15.00
CA GLN A 255 -4.62 8.14 -15.57
C GLN A 255 -4.90 8.72 -16.95
N ALA A 256 -4.68 10.04 -17.13
CA ALA A 256 -4.89 10.70 -18.42
C ALA A 256 -3.90 10.18 -19.48
N TRP A 257 -2.64 9.93 -19.08
CA TRP A 257 -1.65 9.32 -19.95
C TRP A 257 -2.02 7.87 -20.30
N ILE A 258 -2.46 7.05 -19.35
CA ILE A 258 -2.92 5.68 -19.62
C ILE A 258 -4.11 5.69 -20.56
N HIS A 259 -5.14 6.46 -20.24
CA HIS A 259 -6.33 6.58 -21.09
C HIS A 259 -5.96 7.00 -22.51
N LYS A 260 -5.05 7.96 -22.68
CA LYS A 260 -4.62 8.42 -23.99
C LYS A 260 -3.81 7.37 -24.77
N ASN A 261 -2.83 6.74 -24.13
CA ASN A 261 -1.82 5.93 -24.83
C ASN A 261 -2.14 4.43 -24.85
N MET A 262 -3.01 3.95 -23.96
CA MET A 262 -3.23 2.52 -23.72
C MET A 262 -4.66 2.05 -23.95
N SER A 263 -5.66 2.96 -23.92
CA SER A 263 -7.08 2.60 -24.06
C SER A 263 -7.44 1.88 -25.37
N GLN A 264 -6.77 2.22 -26.47
CA GLN A 264 -6.99 1.57 -27.75
C GLN A 264 -6.57 0.10 -27.74
N ARG A 265 -5.54 -0.24 -26.94
CA ARG A 265 -4.99 -1.60 -26.85
C ARG A 265 -5.63 -2.41 -25.72
N TYR A 266 -6.01 -1.75 -24.62
CA TYR A 266 -6.48 -2.38 -23.39
C TYR A 266 -7.80 -1.76 -22.92
N PRO A 267 -8.94 -2.47 -23.07
CA PRO A 267 -10.24 -1.93 -22.68
C PRO A 267 -10.33 -1.48 -21.23
N ILE A 268 -9.66 -2.14 -20.28
CA ILE A 268 -9.66 -1.71 -18.86
C ILE A 268 -9.06 -0.30 -18.67
N CYS A 269 -8.20 0.15 -19.59
CA CYS A 269 -7.63 1.50 -19.59
C CYS A 269 -8.63 2.59 -20.02
N THR A 270 -9.91 2.27 -20.23
CA THR A 270 -11.02 3.23 -20.32
C THR A 270 -11.90 3.24 -19.09
N ASP A 271 -11.76 2.27 -18.19
CA ASP A 271 -12.68 2.06 -17.07
C ASP A 271 -12.25 2.84 -15.82
N PRO A 272 -12.94 3.95 -15.45
CA PRO A 272 -12.63 4.69 -14.23
C PRO A 272 -12.95 3.91 -12.94
N ALA A 273 -13.87 2.94 -12.97
CA ALA A 273 -14.21 2.13 -11.81
C ALA A 273 -13.03 1.24 -11.39
N GLU A 274 -12.23 0.80 -12.36
CA GLU A 274 -10.97 0.10 -12.14
C GLU A 274 -9.75 1.04 -12.20
N ALA A 275 -9.97 2.34 -12.02
CA ALA A 275 -8.92 3.37 -12.05
C ALA A 275 -8.02 3.32 -13.30
N TYR A 276 -8.59 3.03 -14.47
CA TYR A 276 -7.89 2.86 -15.73
C TYR A 276 -6.83 1.74 -15.69
N GLY A 277 -7.03 0.76 -14.82
CA GLY A 277 -6.10 -0.35 -14.57
C GLY A 277 -5.05 -0.07 -13.48
N LEU A 278 -5.02 1.09 -12.82
CA LEU A 278 -4.01 1.35 -11.77
C LEU A 278 -4.32 0.63 -10.45
N LEU A 279 -3.35 -0.13 -9.94
CA LEU A 279 -3.51 -0.90 -8.70
C LEU A 279 -3.11 -0.10 -7.45
N HIS A 280 -2.09 0.74 -7.58
CA HIS A 280 -1.51 1.50 -6.48
C HIS A 280 -1.04 2.89 -6.94
N ARG A 281 -0.58 3.70 -5.98
CA ARG A 281 -0.18 5.08 -6.20
C ARG A 281 1.22 5.36 -5.66
N LEU A 282 1.82 6.42 -6.18
CA LEU A 282 3.00 7.09 -5.64
C LEU A 282 2.66 8.57 -5.42
N ASP A 283 3.36 9.22 -4.49
CA ASP A 283 3.25 10.67 -4.32
C ASP A 283 3.72 11.38 -5.59
N ALA A 284 3.24 12.62 -5.83
CA ALA A 284 3.53 13.35 -7.06
C ALA A 284 5.04 13.45 -7.33
N GLN A 285 5.81 13.87 -6.33
CA GLN A 285 7.26 14.04 -6.43
C GLN A 285 8.05 12.71 -6.42
N THR A 286 7.43 11.61 -5.98
CA THR A 286 8.09 10.29 -5.96
C THR A 286 8.15 9.71 -7.37
N SER A 287 9.29 9.18 -7.78
CA SER A 287 9.43 8.48 -9.07
C SER A 287 9.49 6.97 -8.91
N GLY A 288 9.44 6.24 -10.02
CA GLY A 288 9.68 4.79 -10.06
C GLY A 288 8.49 4.00 -10.56
N VAL A 289 8.55 2.69 -10.34
CA VAL A 289 7.66 1.74 -10.99
C VAL A 289 6.26 1.69 -10.37
N LEU A 290 5.25 1.66 -11.24
CA LEU A 290 3.86 1.34 -10.95
C LEU A 290 3.46 0.10 -11.74
N VAL A 291 2.59 -0.73 -11.17
CA VAL A 291 1.92 -1.80 -11.92
C VAL A 291 0.51 -1.36 -12.29
N CYS A 292 0.17 -1.57 -13.56
CA CYS A 292 -1.13 -1.30 -14.14
C CYS A 292 -1.66 -2.58 -14.81
N ALA A 293 -2.93 -2.91 -14.61
CA ALA A 293 -3.60 -4.01 -15.26
C ALA A 293 -3.92 -3.69 -16.72
N LYS A 294 -3.77 -4.70 -17.58
CA LYS A 294 -4.16 -4.67 -19.00
C LYS A 294 -5.52 -5.35 -19.26
N SER A 295 -6.03 -6.07 -18.24
CA SER A 295 -7.25 -6.88 -18.28
C SER A 295 -7.89 -6.92 -16.89
N TYR A 296 -9.17 -7.25 -16.80
CA TYR A 296 -9.87 -7.41 -15.52
C TYR A 296 -9.36 -8.63 -14.76
N VAL A 297 -9.00 -9.72 -15.45
CA VAL A 297 -8.28 -10.86 -14.83
C VAL A 297 -7.03 -10.38 -14.10
N GLY A 298 -6.20 -9.58 -14.79
CA GLY A 298 -4.99 -9.01 -14.21
C GLY A 298 -5.28 -8.09 -13.03
N ALA A 299 -6.27 -7.20 -13.16
CA ALA A 299 -6.66 -6.27 -12.11
C ALA A 299 -7.08 -7.01 -10.84
N TYR A 300 -7.91 -8.04 -10.97
CA TYR A 300 -8.47 -8.74 -9.81
C TYR A 300 -7.42 -9.62 -9.14
N TRP A 301 -6.61 -10.32 -9.93
CA TRP A 301 -5.47 -11.08 -9.41
C TRP A 301 -4.48 -10.21 -8.65
N LEU A 302 -4.05 -9.09 -9.24
CA LEU A 302 -3.13 -8.17 -8.58
C LEU A 302 -3.79 -7.59 -7.33
N ARG A 303 -5.04 -7.12 -7.38
CA ARG A 303 -5.74 -6.56 -6.22
C ARG A 303 -5.79 -7.53 -5.04
N LEU A 304 -5.99 -8.83 -5.27
CA LEU A 304 -5.91 -9.84 -4.22
C LEU A 304 -4.55 -9.87 -3.53
N GLN A 305 -3.44 -9.76 -4.26
CA GLN A 305 -2.10 -9.71 -3.67
C GLN A 305 -1.89 -8.47 -2.80
N TRP A 306 -2.44 -7.31 -3.19
CA TRP A 306 -2.43 -6.11 -2.34
C TRP A 306 -3.26 -6.29 -1.07
N CYS A 307 -4.40 -6.98 -1.15
CA CYS A 307 -5.22 -7.34 0.02
C CYS A 307 -4.50 -8.30 0.96
N GLN A 308 -3.63 -9.17 0.43
CA GLN A 308 -2.83 -10.15 1.17
C GLN A 308 -1.52 -9.60 1.73
N TYR A 309 -1.16 -8.36 1.39
CA TYR A 309 0.17 -7.80 1.70
C TYR A 309 1.34 -8.60 1.11
N SER A 310 1.11 -9.35 0.02
CA SER A 310 2.11 -10.23 -0.62
C SER A 310 2.96 -9.57 -1.71
N VAL A 311 2.81 -8.25 -1.88
CA VAL A 311 3.60 -7.46 -2.85
C VAL A 311 4.77 -6.78 -2.15
N ASP A 312 5.97 -7.12 -2.58
CA ASP A 312 7.21 -6.49 -2.15
C ASP A 312 7.39 -5.15 -2.83
N LYS A 313 7.48 -4.08 -2.03
CA LYS A 313 7.62 -2.70 -2.51
C LYS A 313 8.84 -2.08 -1.85
N GLU A 314 9.87 -1.80 -2.64
CA GLU A 314 11.12 -1.25 -2.12
C GLU A 314 11.44 0.11 -2.74
N TYR A 315 11.95 0.98 -1.87
CA TYR A 315 12.18 2.38 -2.11
C TYR A 315 13.59 2.75 -1.69
N VAL A 316 14.14 3.77 -2.32
CA VAL A 316 15.38 4.41 -1.90
C VAL A 316 15.13 5.88 -1.68
N CYS A 317 15.73 6.42 -0.62
CA CYS A 317 15.74 7.85 -0.37
C CYS A 317 17.08 8.33 0.16
N VAL A 318 17.29 9.65 0.06
CA VAL A 318 18.30 10.36 0.85
C VAL A 318 17.58 11.15 1.94
N VAL A 319 18.06 11.01 3.17
CA VAL A 319 17.50 11.68 4.35
C VAL A 319 18.55 12.52 5.07
N HIS A 320 18.07 13.51 5.83
CA HIS A 320 18.88 14.30 6.74
C HIS A 320 19.40 13.47 7.91
N GLY A 321 20.65 13.71 8.31
CA GLY A 321 21.34 13.04 9.40
C GLY A 321 21.89 11.65 9.05
N TRP A 322 22.67 11.09 9.99
CA TRP A 322 23.13 9.71 9.92
C TRP A 322 22.16 8.79 10.66
N VAL A 323 21.42 7.99 9.92
CA VAL A 323 20.54 6.97 10.46
C VAL A 323 21.41 5.84 10.99
N ASP A 324 21.14 5.37 12.21
CA ASP A 324 21.89 4.25 12.80
C ASP A 324 21.74 2.99 11.91
N HIS A 325 22.85 2.29 11.63
CA HIS A 325 22.82 1.02 10.87
C HIS A 325 22.09 -0.10 11.63
N ALA A 326 22.00 0.00 12.97
CA ALA A 326 21.24 -0.92 13.79
C ALA A 326 19.72 -0.72 13.70
N MET A 327 19.25 0.42 13.16
CA MET A 327 17.82 0.64 12.97
C MET A 327 17.31 -0.13 11.76
N ARG A 328 16.39 -1.06 12.00
CA ARG A 328 15.87 -1.99 10.97
C ARG A 328 14.41 -1.79 10.64
N GLU A 329 13.66 -1.17 11.53
CA GLU A 329 12.21 -1.06 11.39
C GLU A 329 11.64 0.21 12.01
N ILE A 330 10.51 0.65 11.46
CA ILE A 330 9.67 1.71 12.00
C ILE A 330 8.23 1.17 12.04
N HIS A 331 7.79 0.83 13.25
CA HIS A 331 6.45 0.34 13.52
C HIS A 331 5.62 1.43 14.24
N LYS A 332 5.19 2.45 13.47
CA LYS A 332 4.46 3.62 13.99
C LYS A 332 3.11 3.77 13.28
N ARG A 333 2.09 4.19 14.02
CA ARG A 333 0.74 4.38 13.48
C ARG A 333 0.60 5.74 12.80
N ILE A 334 0.01 5.78 11.60
CA ILE A 334 -0.15 7.01 10.83
C ILE A 334 -1.61 7.45 10.81
N ARG A 335 -1.87 8.64 11.35
CA ARG A 335 -3.15 9.33 11.24
C ARG A 335 -3.13 10.20 9.99
N VAL A 336 -4.20 10.13 9.20
CA VAL A 336 -4.40 10.98 8.02
C VAL A 336 -5.56 11.92 8.31
N GLU A 337 -5.34 13.22 8.13
CA GLU A 337 -6.34 14.26 8.31
C GLU A 337 -6.42 15.12 7.06
N LYS A 338 -7.64 15.47 6.65
CA LYS A 338 -7.86 16.46 5.61
C LYS A 338 -8.13 17.80 6.29
N ARG A 339 -7.24 18.78 6.10
CA ARG A 339 -7.34 20.12 6.71
C ARG A 339 -7.50 21.16 5.61
N LYS A 340 -8.17 22.28 5.90
CA LYS A 340 -8.12 23.42 4.98
C LYS A 340 -6.69 23.97 4.98
N ALA A 341 -6.17 24.24 3.79
CA ALA A 341 -4.92 24.96 3.62
C ALA A 341 -5.00 26.32 4.35
N PRO A 342 -3.99 26.76 5.14
CA PRO A 342 -4.03 28.02 5.89
C PRO A 342 -4.33 29.24 5.01
N ASN A 343 -3.98 29.17 3.71
CA ASN A 343 -4.10 30.29 2.77
C ASN A 343 -5.11 30.07 1.62
N SER A 344 -5.93 29.01 1.64
CA SER A 344 -6.95 28.79 0.60
C SER A 344 -8.33 28.52 1.17
N ARG A 345 -9.32 29.21 0.60
CA ARG A 345 -10.75 28.98 0.90
C ARG A 345 -11.30 27.68 0.31
N ARG A 346 -10.57 27.03 -0.61
CA ARG A 346 -11.04 25.86 -1.38
C ARG A 346 -10.13 24.62 -1.31
N THR A 347 -8.86 24.79 -0.95
CA THR A 347 -7.87 23.70 -0.97
C THR A 347 -7.84 22.94 0.35
N ILE A 348 -7.82 21.60 0.28
CA ILE A 348 -7.89 20.69 1.44
C ILE A 348 -6.61 19.88 1.51
N SER A 349 -5.58 20.40 2.19
CA SER A 349 -4.33 19.68 2.37
C SER A 349 -4.49 18.40 3.19
N THR A 350 -3.97 17.30 2.65
CA THR A 350 -3.87 16.03 3.36
C THR A 350 -2.69 16.09 4.31
N HIS A 351 -2.89 16.09 5.63
CA HIS A 351 -1.88 16.07 6.68
C HIS A 351 -1.72 14.65 7.25
N CYS A 352 -0.48 14.16 7.39
CA CYS A 352 -0.22 12.83 7.96
C CYS A 352 0.75 12.95 9.13
N THR A 353 0.43 12.32 10.26
CA THR A 353 1.25 12.34 11.49
C THR A 353 1.32 10.97 12.14
N VAL A 354 2.37 10.74 12.92
CA VAL A 354 2.40 9.60 13.84
C VAL A 354 1.51 9.87 15.03
N GLY A 355 0.67 8.91 15.42
CA GLY A 355 -0.16 8.99 16.61
C GLY A 355 -0.90 7.70 16.94
N SER A 356 -1.25 7.50 18.21
CA SER A 356 -1.96 6.31 18.70
C SER A 356 -3.29 6.04 17.96
N ASN A 357 -4.00 7.11 17.59
CA ASN A 357 -5.26 7.04 16.84
C ASN A 357 -5.05 6.88 15.32
N GLY A 358 -3.84 6.56 14.88
CA GLY A 358 -3.48 6.31 13.49
C GLY A 358 -3.65 4.85 13.05
N LYS A 359 -3.55 4.63 11.74
CA LYS A 359 -3.56 3.31 11.13
C LYS A 359 -2.21 2.60 11.35
N PRO A 360 -2.16 1.31 11.73
CA PRO A 360 -0.91 0.55 11.77
C PRO A 360 -0.18 0.67 10.44
N SER A 361 1.10 0.98 10.56
CA SER A 361 2.00 1.17 9.43
C SER A 361 3.35 0.57 9.80
N PHE A 362 3.92 -0.19 8.88
CA PHE A 362 5.18 -0.91 9.08
C PHE A 362 6.10 -0.70 7.88
N THR A 363 7.33 -0.29 8.18
CA THR A 363 8.39 -0.02 7.22
C THR A 363 9.67 -0.64 7.73
N GLU A 364 10.25 -1.55 6.98
CA GLU A 364 11.63 -2.00 7.20
C GLU A 364 12.59 -1.04 6.50
N LEU A 365 13.79 -0.87 7.04
CA LEU A 365 14.84 -0.05 6.42
C LEU A 365 16.24 -0.65 6.57
N VAL A 366 17.11 -0.21 5.66
CA VAL A 366 18.54 -0.49 5.66
C VAL A 366 19.27 0.79 5.37
N THR A 367 20.09 1.25 6.33
CA THR A 367 21.02 2.35 6.09
C THR A 367 22.15 1.84 5.20
N LEU A 368 22.19 2.32 3.95
CA LEU A 368 23.12 1.88 2.93
C LEU A 368 24.46 2.63 3.01
N ALA A 369 24.39 3.94 3.19
CA ALA A 369 25.58 4.79 3.22
C ALA A 369 25.34 6.02 4.09
N HIS A 370 26.33 6.35 4.93
CA HIS A 370 26.47 7.68 5.49
C HIS A 370 27.24 8.57 4.52
N LEU A 371 26.68 9.74 4.26
CA LEU A 371 27.11 10.67 3.24
C LEU A 371 27.29 12.08 3.85
N GLU A 372 28.14 12.88 3.22
CA GLU A 372 28.38 14.30 3.52
C GLU A 372 28.40 15.11 2.22
N ARG A 373 28.02 16.39 2.30
CA ARG A 373 28.09 17.29 1.14
C ARG A 373 29.41 18.07 1.15
N PRO A 374 30.23 18.03 0.09
CA PRO A 374 31.46 18.80 0.02
C PRO A 374 31.20 20.30 0.21
N GLY A 375 31.98 20.95 1.08
CA GLY A 375 31.82 22.37 1.40
C GLY A 375 30.78 22.66 2.50
N ALA A 376 30.07 21.65 3.00
CA ALA A 376 29.15 21.77 4.13
C ALA A 376 29.35 20.60 5.13
N PRO A 377 30.50 20.53 5.82
CA PRO A 377 30.90 19.37 6.63
C PRO A 377 30.00 19.09 7.84
N GLU A 378 29.22 20.07 8.28
CA GLU A 378 28.24 19.90 9.35
C GLU A 378 26.94 19.22 8.85
N GLU A 379 26.73 19.15 7.54
CA GLU A 379 25.57 18.51 6.94
C GLU A 379 25.81 17.02 6.71
N ARG A 380 25.00 16.21 7.40
CA ARG A 380 25.04 14.75 7.34
C ARG A 380 23.84 14.23 6.61
N TYR A 381 24.02 13.19 5.81
CA TYR A 381 22.97 12.55 5.04
C TYR A 381 23.08 11.02 5.10
N SER A 382 21.97 10.32 4.89
CA SER A 382 21.99 8.87 4.73
C SER A 382 21.27 8.46 3.45
N LEU A 383 21.89 7.56 2.69
CA LEU A 383 21.20 6.79 1.67
C LEU A 383 20.53 5.60 2.36
N VAL A 384 19.21 5.46 2.21
CA VAL A 384 18.42 4.46 2.93
C VAL A 384 17.54 3.71 1.93
N ALA A 385 17.57 2.38 1.98
CA ALA A 385 16.59 1.53 1.33
C ALA A 385 15.46 1.22 2.31
N LEU A 386 14.22 1.23 1.84
CA LEU A 386 13.03 0.96 2.64
C LEU A 386 12.13 -0.06 1.97
N LYS A 387 11.56 -0.97 2.75
CA LYS A 387 10.56 -1.95 2.30
C LYS A 387 9.22 -1.66 2.98
N LEU A 388 8.17 -1.54 2.18
CA LEU A 388 6.82 -1.22 2.65
C LEU A 388 5.92 -2.45 2.74
N HIS A 389 5.56 -2.80 3.97
CA HIS A 389 4.57 -3.86 4.25
C HIS A 389 3.15 -3.31 4.24
N THR A 390 2.99 -2.02 4.57
CA THR A 390 1.73 -1.27 4.44
C THR A 390 1.88 -0.12 3.46
N GLY A 391 0.77 0.41 2.94
CA GLY A 391 0.76 1.53 1.99
C GLY A 391 -0.10 2.70 2.45
N ARG A 392 0.26 3.36 3.56
CA ARG A 392 -0.44 4.59 3.99
C ARG A 392 0.07 5.82 3.23
N THR A 393 -0.77 6.85 3.14
CA THR A 393 -0.41 8.13 2.53
C THR A 393 0.84 8.71 3.21
N HIS A 394 1.84 9.07 2.40
CA HIS A 394 3.12 9.62 2.85
C HIS A 394 3.88 8.74 3.87
N GLN A 395 3.67 7.42 3.87
CA GLN A 395 4.17 6.55 4.93
C GLN A 395 5.67 6.68 5.18
N ILE A 396 6.49 6.55 4.13
CA ILE A 396 7.95 6.68 4.22
C ILE A 396 8.32 8.05 4.79
N ARG A 397 7.74 9.11 4.22
CA ARG A 397 8.04 10.50 4.57
C ARG A 397 7.77 10.81 6.04
N VAL A 398 6.59 10.41 6.53
CA VAL A 398 6.19 10.58 7.94
C VAL A 398 7.03 9.70 8.88
N HIS A 399 7.30 8.45 8.49
CA HIS A 399 8.10 7.54 9.31
C HIS A 399 9.52 8.06 9.50
N MET A 400 10.18 8.44 8.41
CA MET A 400 11.54 8.97 8.42
C MET A 400 11.62 10.30 9.21
N GLN A 401 10.65 11.19 9.03
CA GLN A 401 10.54 12.39 9.87
C GLN A 401 10.34 12.07 11.36
N SER A 402 9.53 11.05 11.68
CA SER A 402 9.23 10.69 13.08
C SER A 402 10.40 10.11 13.85
N ILE A 403 11.46 9.67 13.16
CA ILE A 403 12.71 9.20 13.76
C ILE A 403 13.82 10.26 13.69
N GLY A 404 13.51 11.49 13.28
CA GLY A 404 14.45 12.61 13.21
C GLY A 404 15.24 12.72 11.91
N HIS A 405 14.89 11.91 10.89
CA HIS A 405 15.62 11.82 9.62
C HIS A 405 14.70 12.08 8.43
N PRO A 406 14.11 13.29 8.28
CA PRO A 406 13.21 13.56 7.16
C PRO A 406 13.96 13.50 5.82
N LEU A 407 13.22 13.26 4.73
CA LEU A 407 13.77 13.24 3.38
C LEU A 407 14.28 14.62 2.96
N ILE A 408 15.34 14.65 2.15
CA ILE A 408 15.81 15.90 1.54
C ILE A 408 14.77 16.44 0.56
N THR A 409 14.63 17.77 0.52
CA THR A 409 13.65 18.49 -0.30
C THR A 409 12.20 18.04 -0.07
N ASP A 410 11.88 17.59 1.16
CA ASP A 410 10.50 17.29 1.53
C ASP A 410 9.81 18.55 2.05
N ALA A 411 9.03 19.20 1.17
CA ALA A 411 8.37 20.47 1.46
C ALA A 411 7.42 20.44 2.67
N LYS A 412 6.99 19.26 3.12
CA LYS A 412 6.00 19.12 4.17
C LYS A 412 6.57 18.62 5.49
N TYR A 413 7.60 17.79 5.42
CA TYR A 413 8.19 17.12 6.58
C TYR A 413 9.60 17.62 6.92
N ALA A 414 10.13 18.56 6.11
CA ALA A 414 11.42 19.24 6.29
C ALA A 414 11.36 20.71 5.84
N GLU A 415 10.28 21.42 6.16
CA GLU A 415 10.04 22.81 5.70
C GLU A 415 11.19 23.76 6.09
N ASP A 416 11.76 23.60 7.28
CA ASP A 416 12.88 24.38 7.81
C ASP A 416 14.18 24.23 7.00
N ARG A 417 14.30 23.16 6.21
CA ARG A 417 15.49 22.84 5.39
C ARG A 417 15.24 23.00 3.89
N LEU A 418 13.98 23.22 3.49
CA LEU A 418 13.54 23.15 2.10
C LEU A 418 14.29 24.12 1.19
N ASN A 419 14.52 25.35 1.65
CA ASN A 419 15.18 26.39 0.84
C ASN A 419 16.67 26.08 0.58
N ASP A 420 17.34 25.41 1.52
CA ASP A 420 18.73 24.99 1.37
C ASP A 420 18.81 23.74 0.49
N ASP A 421 17.94 22.77 0.74
CA ASP A 421 17.87 21.52 -0.03
C ASP A 421 17.58 21.77 -1.52
N LYS A 422 16.64 22.67 -1.84
CA LYS A 422 16.26 23.01 -3.22
C LYS A 422 17.41 23.56 -4.07
N GLN A 423 18.49 24.06 -3.46
CA GLN A 423 19.63 24.60 -4.19
C GLN A 423 20.45 23.51 -4.90
N TRP A 424 20.32 22.25 -4.48
CA TRP A 424 21.14 21.14 -5.00
C TRP A 424 20.36 19.83 -5.21
N CYS A 425 19.16 19.70 -4.62
CA CYS A 425 18.23 18.60 -4.86
C CYS A 425 16.87 19.16 -5.30
N PRO A 426 16.46 18.98 -6.58
CA PRO A 426 15.33 19.72 -7.16
C PRO A 426 13.95 19.30 -6.63
N ARG A 427 13.84 18.12 -6.02
CA ARG A 427 12.59 17.54 -5.51
C ARG A 427 12.87 16.54 -4.41
N ASN A 428 11.82 16.02 -3.77
CA ASN A 428 12.01 14.97 -2.77
C ASN A 428 12.84 13.79 -3.32
N PHE A 429 13.87 13.38 -2.59
CA PHE A 429 14.67 12.23 -2.98
C PHE A 429 13.95 10.95 -2.53
N LEU A 430 12.97 10.51 -3.31
CA LEU A 430 12.27 9.24 -3.11
C LEU A 430 12.01 8.55 -4.45
N HIS A 431 12.37 7.28 -4.52
CA HIS A 431 12.23 6.47 -5.73
C HIS A 431 11.82 5.04 -5.39
N THR A 432 10.81 4.50 -6.09
CA THR A 432 10.44 3.07 -6.01
C THR A 432 11.32 2.31 -6.98
N TYR A 433 12.38 1.67 -6.48
CA TYR A 433 13.38 1.03 -7.33
C TYR A 433 13.09 -0.44 -7.59
N ARG A 434 12.33 -1.12 -6.72
CA ARG A 434 12.01 -2.54 -6.88
C ARG A 434 10.58 -2.83 -6.48
N LEU A 435 9.92 -3.64 -7.30
CA LEU A 435 8.59 -4.16 -7.04
C LEU A 435 8.57 -5.64 -7.41
N ALA A 436 8.14 -6.50 -6.50
CA ALA A 436 7.98 -7.93 -6.73
C ALA A 436 6.56 -8.40 -6.39
N PHE A 437 5.97 -9.16 -7.31
CA PHE A 437 4.61 -9.69 -7.22
C PHE A 437 4.51 -10.98 -8.04
N ARG A 438 3.40 -11.70 -7.93
CA ARG A 438 3.16 -12.93 -8.69
C ARG A 438 2.35 -12.64 -9.95
N ASP A 439 2.75 -13.25 -11.06
CA ASP A 439 1.99 -13.18 -12.31
C ASP A 439 0.65 -13.92 -12.18
N VAL A 440 -0.27 -13.67 -13.13
CA VAL A 440 -1.54 -14.40 -13.18
C VAL A 440 -1.25 -15.90 -13.36
N PRO A 441 -1.79 -16.79 -12.51
CA PRO A 441 -1.53 -18.22 -12.61
C PRO A 441 -2.22 -18.81 -13.84
N ASN A 442 -1.52 -19.69 -14.54
CA ASN A 442 -2.14 -20.57 -15.52
C ASN A 442 -2.88 -21.74 -14.81
N GLU A 443 -3.47 -22.66 -15.57
CA GLU A 443 -4.20 -23.81 -14.99
C GLU A 443 -3.30 -24.74 -14.18
N GLN A 444 -2.08 -25.00 -14.65
CA GLN A 444 -1.10 -25.83 -13.94
C GLN A 444 -0.65 -25.17 -12.63
N ASP A 445 -0.40 -23.86 -12.66
CA ASP A 445 -0.07 -23.06 -11.48
C ASP A 445 -1.20 -23.11 -10.43
N LEU A 446 -2.46 -23.00 -10.89
CA LEU A 446 -3.64 -23.06 -10.02
C LEU A 446 -3.83 -24.43 -9.34
N GLU A 447 -3.43 -25.52 -10.00
CA GLU A 447 -3.49 -26.87 -9.45
C GLU A 447 -2.34 -27.18 -8.50
N ALA A 448 -1.14 -26.67 -8.79
CA ALA A 448 0.07 -26.95 -8.01
C ALA A 448 0.17 -26.09 -6.74
N SER A 449 0.17 -24.75 -6.88
CA SER A 449 0.47 -23.81 -5.78
C SER A 449 -0.62 -22.75 -5.59
N GLY A 450 -1.49 -22.57 -6.58
CA GLY A 450 -2.44 -21.45 -6.62
C GLY A 450 -1.79 -20.12 -7.01
N TYR A 451 -0.54 -20.13 -7.47
CA TYR A 451 0.26 -18.92 -7.70
C TYR A 451 1.02 -18.98 -9.02
N GLY A 452 0.94 -17.90 -9.79
CA GLY A 452 1.81 -17.72 -10.94
C GLY A 452 3.26 -17.41 -10.54
N PRO A 453 4.17 -17.39 -11.52
CA PRO A 453 5.59 -17.13 -11.28
C PRO A 453 5.82 -15.75 -10.67
N VAL A 454 6.85 -15.63 -9.83
CA VAL A 454 7.28 -14.33 -9.29
C VAL A 454 7.83 -13.47 -10.43
N ARG A 455 7.41 -12.22 -10.45
CA ARG A 455 7.88 -11.16 -11.33
C ARG A 455 8.56 -10.11 -10.49
N GLU A 456 9.75 -9.73 -10.91
CA GLU A 456 10.54 -8.69 -10.27
C GLU A 456 10.81 -7.57 -11.28
N LEU A 457 10.45 -6.36 -10.89
CA LEU A 457 10.68 -5.14 -11.64
C LEU A 457 11.73 -4.34 -10.88
N VAL A 458 12.80 -3.94 -11.57
CA VAL A 458 13.84 -3.09 -11.00
C VAL A 458 14.08 -1.90 -11.90
N THR A 459 14.01 -0.70 -11.35
CA THR A 459 14.32 0.56 -12.04
C THR A 459 15.46 1.27 -11.31
N PRO A 460 16.54 1.66 -12.02
CA PRO A 460 17.61 2.44 -11.41
C PRO A 460 17.13 3.85 -11.05
N LEU A 461 17.93 4.58 -10.27
CA LEU A 461 17.67 5.98 -9.99
C LEU A 461 17.51 6.77 -11.31
N PRO A 462 16.47 7.61 -11.43
CA PRO A 462 16.37 8.54 -12.53
C PRO A 462 17.55 9.52 -12.52
N VAL A 463 17.80 10.13 -13.68
CA VAL A 463 18.98 10.97 -13.92
C VAL A 463 19.11 12.07 -12.87
N ASP A 464 18.02 12.77 -12.57
CA ASP A 464 17.97 13.85 -11.58
C ASP A 464 18.43 13.41 -10.17
N LEU A 465 17.94 12.27 -9.67
CA LEU A 465 18.36 11.78 -8.34
C LEU A 465 19.78 11.23 -8.34
N ARG A 466 20.23 10.64 -9.45
CA ARG A 466 21.61 10.17 -9.59
C ARG A 466 22.59 11.35 -9.63
N GLU A 467 22.23 12.43 -10.32
CA GLU A 467 22.99 13.68 -10.32
C GLU A 467 23.03 14.31 -8.92
N THR A 468 21.90 14.37 -8.20
CA THR A 468 21.89 14.80 -6.80
C THR A 468 22.77 13.90 -5.92
N LEU A 469 22.67 12.58 -6.05
CA LEU A 469 23.48 11.65 -5.26
C LEU A 469 24.97 11.86 -5.52
N ALA A 470 25.37 12.15 -6.75
CA ALA A 470 26.76 12.41 -7.14
C ALA A 470 27.36 13.68 -6.50
N LEU A 471 26.53 14.57 -5.95
CA LEU A 471 26.98 15.75 -5.19
C LEU A 471 27.40 15.40 -3.75
N LEU A 472 27.10 14.19 -3.28
CA LEU A 472 27.42 13.73 -1.94
C LEU A 472 28.66 12.83 -1.95
N LYS A 473 29.32 12.69 -0.80
CA LYS A 473 30.48 11.81 -0.63
C LYS A 473 30.26 10.82 0.52
N PRO A 474 30.57 9.54 0.34
CA PRO A 474 30.51 8.57 1.41
C PRO A 474 31.63 8.77 2.43
N VAL A 475 31.29 8.50 3.69
CA VAL A 475 32.18 8.74 4.84
C VAL A 475 33.07 7.53 5.16
N ALA A 476 32.67 6.32 4.73
CA ALA A 476 33.36 5.06 5.01
C ALA A 476 33.40 4.15 3.78
N ALA A 477 34.28 3.14 3.79
CA ALA A 477 34.43 2.19 2.67
C ALA A 477 33.16 1.35 2.43
N SER A 478 32.44 0.95 3.48
CA SER A 478 31.14 0.29 3.35
C SER A 478 30.11 1.19 2.66
N SER A 479 30.07 2.48 3.04
CA SER A 479 29.25 3.50 2.37
C SER A 479 29.63 3.68 0.91
N GLN A 480 30.93 3.61 0.56
CA GLN A 480 31.42 3.75 -0.82
C GLN A 480 30.85 2.66 -1.74
N GLN A 481 30.88 1.39 -1.31
CA GLN A 481 30.38 0.31 -2.16
C GLN A 481 28.89 0.46 -2.48
N HIS A 482 28.07 0.72 -1.46
CA HIS A 482 26.64 0.94 -1.69
C HIS A 482 26.39 2.19 -2.53
N TYR A 483 27.08 3.30 -2.23
CA TYR A 483 27.01 4.53 -3.02
C TYR A 483 27.28 4.28 -4.51
N GLU A 484 28.34 3.52 -4.85
CA GLU A 484 28.68 3.16 -6.22
C GLU A 484 27.63 2.26 -6.88
N ASP A 485 27.09 1.27 -6.16
CA ASP A 485 26.01 0.41 -6.68
C ASP A 485 24.81 1.27 -7.14
N TRP A 486 24.40 2.25 -6.35
CA TRP A 486 23.27 3.14 -6.67
C TRP A 486 23.57 4.18 -7.75
N LEU A 487 24.82 4.64 -7.88
CA LEU A 487 25.23 5.51 -8.98
C LEU A 487 25.38 4.78 -10.32
N SER A 488 25.82 3.52 -10.29
CA SER A 488 26.06 2.73 -11.51
C SER A 488 24.81 2.57 -12.38
N GLY A 489 23.64 2.54 -11.74
CA GLY A 489 22.36 2.23 -12.41
C GLY A 489 22.21 0.76 -12.80
N GLU A 490 23.09 -0.13 -12.32
CA GLU A 490 23.00 -1.57 -12.57
C GLU A 490 21.93 -2.22 -11.68
N ALA A 491 20.78 -2.52 -12.27
CA ALA A 491 19.62 -3.09 -11.58
C ALA A 491 19.90 -4.37 -10.77
N THR A 492 20.85 -5.21 -11.23
CA THR A 492 21.24 -6.46 -10.54
C THR A 492 21.94 -6.20 -9.21
N ARG A 493 22.53 -5.02 -9.02
CA ARG A 493 23.21 -4.65 -7.77
C ARG A 493 22.26 -4.06 -6.71
N LEU A 494 21.04 -3.69 -7.10
CA LEU A 494 20.06 -3.05 -6.22
C LEU A 494 19.31 -4.10 -5.38
N ARG A 495 20.01 -4.72 -4.42
CA ARG A 495 19.50 -5.79 -3.55
C ARG A 495 19.76 -5.49 -2.08
N ALA A 496 19.18 -4.41 -1.59
CA ALA A 496 19.41 -3.95 -0.22
C ALA A 496 18.93 -4.95 0.83
N PHE A 497 17.83 -5.66 0.58
CA PHE A 497 17.18 -6.55 1.54
C PHE A 497 17.60 -8.03 1.42
N GLU A 498 18.18 -8.45 0.30
CA GLU A 498 18.68 -9.84 0.12
C GLU A 498 20.06 -10.05 0.74
N ARG A 499 20.91 -9.00 0.77
CA ARG A 499 22.27 -9.05 1.36
C ARG A 499 22.29 -9.06 2.90
N LEU A 500 21.14 -9.32 3.53
CA LEU A 500 20.92 -9.29 4.97
C LEU A 500 20.62 -10.67 5.57
N GLU A 501 20.46 -11.69 4.72
CA GLU A 501 20.65 -13.07 5.15
C GLU A 501 22.09 -13.20 5.71
N PRO A 502 22.29 -13.81 6.88
CA PRO A 502 23.64 -14.01 7.40
C PRO A 502 24.46 -14.72 6.32
N ALA A 503 25.62 -14.16 5.99
CA ALA A 503 26.60 -14.86 5.16
C ALA A 503 26.76 -16.26 5.76
N GLU A 504 26.62 -17.31 4.94
CA GLU A 504 26.98 -18.66 5.34
C GLU A 504 28.35 -18.59 6.04
N PRO A 505 28.52 -19.24 7.20
CA PRO A 505 29.81 -19.24 7.87
C PRO A 505 30.83 -19.73 6.86
N ALA A 506 31.81 -18.86 6.54
CA ALA A 506 32.88 -19.19 5.62
C ALA A 506 33.43 -20.56 6.01
N GLU A 507 33.28 -21.53 5.11
CA GLU A 507 33.90 -22.84 5.27
C GLU A 507 35.38 -22.59 5.58
N SER A 508 35.77 -22.90 6.80
CA SER A 508 37.17 -22.92 7.20
C SER A 508 37.85 -24.00 6.36
N GLN A 509 38.56 -23.59 5.31
CA GLN A 509 39.59 -24.40 4.65
C GLN A 509 40.95 -24.14 5.27
#